data_AF-A0A7S2YER4-F1
#
_entry.id   AF-A0A7S2YER4-F1
#
_cell.length_a   1.000
_cell.length_b   1.000
_cell.length_c   1.000
_cell.angle_alpha   90.00
_cell.angle_beta   90.00
_cell.angle_gamma   90.00
#
_symmetry.space_group_name_H-M   'P 1'
#
loop_
_entity.id
_entity.type
_entity.pdbx_description
1 polymer ?
#
loop_
_entity_poly.entity_id
_entity_poly.type
_entity_poly.pdbx_seq_one_letter_code
_entity_poly.pdbx_strand_id
1 'polypeptide(L)'
;MTVTADCNSAESVQNDLESYSDAFQQAMKEVQREELDVKGPAQEEITKPWQEPVDSAAMFNSLCSLEAALEDLPQGTRAAYDEAMKRDPHLVELETPKERFLRILNFNHWAAAEAIASYWTKRVELFEDRAFRPLTIDGYGALSRSTAHSAQCGGFRFMGSDKSGRPVLFVDRSKFCCGCNHPGERVKVMFYFQHLMLLESQVTNEHGYVMMMTKGNEQG
;
A
#
# COMPACT_ATOMS: atom_id res chain seq x y z
N MET A 1 -30.62 39.82 7.64
CA MET A 1 -29.40 39.68 6.81
C MET A 1 -29.13 38.21 6.66
N THR A 2 -29.52 37.64 5.53
CA THR A 2 -29.36 36.22 5.22
C THR A 2 -28.13 36.10 4.34
N VAL A 3 -27.07 35.49 4.85
CA VAL A 3 -25.85 35.22 4.07
C VAL A 3 -26.06 33.88 3.37
N THR A 4 -26.32 33.92 2.07
CA THR A 4 -26.26 32.75 1.20
C THR A 4 -24.80 32.53 0.83
N ALA A 5 -24.24 31.39 1.24
CA ALA A 5 -22.93 30.93 0.78
C ALA A 5 -23.11 30.25 -0.58
N ASP A 6 -22.45 30.77 -1.61
CA ASP A 6 -22.46 30.23 -2.97
C ASP A 6 -21.69 28.90 -3.04
N CYS A 7 -22.41 27.81 -3.29
CA CYS A 7 -21.85 26.49 -3.60
C CYS A 7 -21.40 26.42 -5.07
N ASN A 8 -20.28 27.07 -5.39
CA ASN A 8 -19.56 26.89 -6.67
C ASN A 8 -18.21 26.15 -6.45
N SER A 9 -18.21 25.03 -5.73
CA SER A 9 -16.97 24.34 -5.30
C SER A 9 -16.75 22.93 -5.85
N ALA A 10 -17.68 22.35 -6.62
CA ALA A 10 -17.53 20.97 -7.10
C ALA A 10 -16.53 20.85 -8.27
N GLU A 11 -16.58 21.76 -9.25
CA GLU A 11 -15.68 21.74 -10.42
C GLU A 11 -14.25 22.16 -10.09
N SER A 12 -14.06 23.10 -9.14
CA SER A 12 -12.73 23.48 -8.67
C SER A 12 -12.02 22.31 -7.98
N VAL A 13 -12.74 21.57 -7.13
CA VAL A 13 -12.19 20.41 -6.42
C VAL A 13 -11.84 19.28 -7.40
N GLN A 14 -12.61 19.11 -8.47
CA GLN A 14 -12.34 18.07 -9.48
C GLN A 14 -11.12 18.40 -10.36
N ASN A 15 -10.97 19.66 -10.77
CA ASN A 15 -9.78 20.12 -11.50
C ASN A 15 -8.52 20.03 -10.65
N ASP A 16 -8.62 20.31 -9.35
CA ASP A 16 -7.51 20.14 -8.42
C ASP A 16 -7.14 18.65 -8.27
N LEU A 17 -8.13 17.74 -8.17
CA LEU A 17 -7.90 16.29 -8.08
C LEU A 17 -7.18 15.71 -9.30
N GLU A 18 -7.56 16.13 -10.51
CA GLU A 18 -6.91 15.69 -11.75
C GLU A 18 -5.46 16.21 -11.82
N SER A 19 -5.24 17.48 -11.46
CA SER A 19 -3.91 18.09 -11.41
C SER A 19 -2.97 17.39 -10.42
N TYR A 20 -3.48 16.97 -9.25
CA TYR A 20 -2.69 16.23 -8.26
C TYR A 20 -2.38 14.79 -8.69
N SER A 21 -3.33 14.11 -9.35
CA SER A 21 -3.10 12.77 -9.90
C SER A 21 -1.99 12.81 -10.95
N ASP A 22 -2.01 13.80 -11.84
CA ASP A 22 -0.98 13.96 -12.87
C ASP A 22 0.38 14.31 -12.27
N ALA A 23 0.42 15.19 -11.26
CA ALA A 23 1.66 15.52 -10.55
C ALA A 23 2.24 14.32 -9.80
N PHE A 24 1.40 13.47 -9.20
CA PHE A 24 1.83 12.24 -8.53
C PHE A 24 2.36 11.22 -9.54
N GLN A 25 1.64 10.98 -10.64
CA GLN A 25 2.08 10.08 -11.70
C GLN A 25 3.37 10.56 -12.36
N GLN A 26 3.53 11.87 -12.53
CA GLN A 26 4.75 12.48 -13.04
C GLN A 26 5.92 12.33 -12.06
N ALA A 27 5.71 12.59 -10.77
CA ALA A 27 6.72 12.39 -9.74
C ALA A 27 7.16 10.92 -9.65
N MET A 28 6.23 9.97 -9.76
CA MET A 28 6.54 8.54 -9.78
C MET A 28 7.34 8.14 -11.03
N LYS A 29 7.03 8.71 -12.20
CA LYS A 29 7.83 8.53 -13.43
C LYS A 29 9.22 9.17 -13.35
N GLU A 30 9.35 10.30 -12.65
CA GLU A 30 10.63 10.97 -12.43
C GLU A 30 11.53 10.19 -11.48
N VAL A 31 10.98 9.63 -10.40
CA VAL A 31 11.70 8.68 -9.52
C VAL A 31 12.23 7.49 -10.31
N GLN A 32 11.40 6.89 -11.18
CA GLN A 32 11.82 5.79 -12.06
C GLN A 32 12.91 6.21 -13.06
N ARG A 33 12.94 7.48 -13.48
CA ARG A 33 13.94 8.01 -14.41
C ARG A 33 15.26 8.33 -13.70
N GLU A 34 15.24 8.87 -12.48
CA GLU A 34 16.43 9.14 -11.69
C GLU A 34 17.13 7.86 -11.22
N GLU A 35 16.38 6.78 -10.96
CA GLU A 35 16.94 5.45 -10.70
C GLU A 35 17.80 4.91 -11.86
N LEU A 36 17.56 5.37 -13.09
CA LEU A 36 18.35 4.99 -14.27
C LEU A 36 19.65 5.81 -14.44
N ASP A 37 19.80 6.96 -13.74
CA ASP A 37 20.89 7.92 -13.99
C ASP A 37 21.93 8.00 -12.85
N VAL A 38 21.62 7.47 -11.65
CA VAL A 38 22.57 7.42 -10.52
C VAL A 38 23.49 6.19 -10.61
N LYS A 39 24.48 6.22 -11.51
CA LYS A 39 25.63 5.29 -11.48
C LYS A 39 26.71 5.77 -10.50
N GLY A 40 26.50 5.52 -9.22
CA GLY A 40 27.54 5.64 -8.19
C GLY A 40 28.40 4.36 -8.10
N PRO A 41 29.70 4.45 -7.76
CA PRO A 41 30.64 3.30 -7.79
C PRO A 41 30.44 2.26 -6.66
N ALA A 42 29.23 2.12 -6.11
CA ALA A 42 28.89 1.14 -5.08
C ALA A 42 27.78 0.15 -5.49
N GLN A 43 27.31 0.19 -6.74
CA GLN A 43 26.20 -0.66 -7.21
C GLN A 43 26.60 -2.06 -7.69
N GLU A 44 27.89 -2.36 -7.87
CA GLU A 44 28.31 -3.64 -8.51
C GLU A 44 28.01 -4.91 -7.70
N GLU A 45 27.70 -4.82 -6.40
CA GLU A 45 27.26 -6.00 -5.61
C GLU A 45 25.74 -6.18 -5.51
N ILE A 46 24.94 -5.13 -5.79
CA ILE A 46 23.47 -5.19 -5.75
C ILE A 46 22.89 -5.51 -7.14
N THR A 47 23.68 -5.36 -8.20
CA THR A 47 23.29 -5.65 -9.58
C THR A 47 23.54 -7.10 -10.02
N LYS A 48 23.64 -8.09 -9.11
CA LYS A 48 23.57 -9.47 -9.57
C LYS A 48 22.19 -9.67 -10.20
N PRO A 49 22.09 -9.97 -11.51
CA PRO A 49 20.82 -10.30 -12.12
C PRO A 49 20.20 -11.45 -11.35
N TRP A 50 18.90 -11.34 -11.08
CA TRP A 50 18.05 -12.32 -10.43
C TRP A 50 18.56 -13.75 -10.60
N GLN A 51 18.76 -14.44 -9.47
CA GLN A 51 18.83 -15.90 -9.50
C GLN A 51 17.58 -16.38 -10.26
N GLU A 52 17.82 -17.26 -11.23
CA GLU A 52 16.88 -17.83 -12.18
C GLU A 52 15.51 -18.22 -11.60
N PRO A 53 14.47 -18.37 -12.44
CA PRO A 53 13.10 -18.57 -12.00
C PRO A 53 13.07 -19.65 -10.93
N VAL A 54 12.45 -19.35 -9.78
CA VAL A 54 12.03 -20.41 -8.84
C VAL A 54 11.42 -21.49 -9.71
N ASP A 55 12.02 -22.69 -9.69
CA ASP A 55 11.60 -23.81 -10.54
C ASP A 55 10.08 -23.82 -10.58
N SER A 56 9.50 -23.71 -11.78
CA SER A 56 8.06 -23.57 -11.97
C SER A 56 7.30 -24.67 -11.21
N ALA A 57 7.88 -25.87 -11.13
CA ALA A 57 7.34 -26.96 -10.33
C ALA A 57 7.40 -26.70 -8.81
N ALA A 58 8.51 -26.15 -8.29
CA ALA A 58 8.65 -25.80 -6.88
C ALA A 58 7.70 -24.66 -6.46
N MET A 59 7.53 -23.64 -7.31
CA MET A 59 6.56 -22.57 -7.07
C MET A 59 5.14 -23.12 -7.09
N PHE A 60 4.79 -23.94 -8.08
CA PHE A 60 3.47 -24.58 -8.16
C PHE A 60 3.16 -25.40 -6.90
N ASN A 61 4.08 -26.25 -6.44
CA ASN A 61 3.92 -27.02 -5.21
C ASN A 61 3.74 -26.12 -3.97
N SER A 62 4.45 -24.99 -3.92
CA SER A 62 4.33 -24.02 -2.83
C SER A 62 2.97 -23.33 -2.82
N LEU A 63 2.43 -23.01 -4.00
CA LEU A 63 1.08 -22.45 -4.15
C LEU A 63 0.01 -23.44 -3.72
N CYS A 64 0.10 -24.71 -4.16
CA CYS A 64 -0.83 -25.75 -3.70
C CYS A 64 -0.76 -25.93 -2.17
N SER A 65 0.44 -25.88 -1.58
CA SER A 65 0.62 -25.99 -0.13
C SER A 65 0.03 -24.79 0.62
N LEU A 66 0.13 -23.59 0.06
CA LEU A 66 -0.49 -22.38 0.60
C LEU A 66 -2.02 -22.44 0.53
N GLU A 67 -2.58 -22.94 -0.57
CA GLU A 67 -4.03 -23.12 -0.71
C GLU A 67 -4.56 -24.10 0.33
N ALA A 68 -3.90 -25.25 0.50
CA ALA A 68 -4.24 -26.20 1.56
C ALA A 68 -4.12 -25.56 2.97
N ALA A 69 -3.07 -24.78 3.23
CA ALA A 69 -2.90 -24.09 4.50
C ALA A 69 -4.02 -23.06 4.76
N LEU A 70 -4.45 -22.30 3.75
CA LEU A 70 -5.60 -21.41 3.83
C LEU A 70 -6.89 -22.19 4.13
N GLU A 71 -7.07 -23.37 3.53
CA GLU A 71 -8.20 -24.29 3.78
C GLU A 71 -8.18 -24.96 5.16
N ASP A 72 -7.02 -25.07 5.80
CA ASP A 72 -6.87 -25.64 7.14
C ASP A 72 -6.93 -24.60 8.27
N LEU A 73 -6.79 -23.30 7.96
CA LEU A 73 -6.94 -22.25 8.97
C LEU A 73 -8.33 -22.30 9.64
N PRO A 74 -8.42 -22.01 10.95
CA PRO A 74 -9.71 -21.88 11.63
C PRO A 74 -10.61 -20.88 10.89
N GLN A 75 -11.89 -21.24 10.70
CA GLN A 75 -12.85 -20.43 9.94
C GLN A 75 -12.91 -18.98 10.44
N GLY A 76 -12.84 -18.76 11.77
CA GLY A 76 -12.84 -17.42 12.35
C GLY A 76 -11.64 -16.57 11.92
N THR A 77 -10.47 -17.18 11.74
CA THR A 77 -9.23 -16.50 11.33
C THR A 77 -9.28 -16.08 9.87
N ARG A 78 -9.85 -16.92 8.99
CA ARG A 78 -9.91 -16.64 7.55
C ARG A 78 -11.24 -16.06 7.07
N ALA A 79 -12.20 -15.78 7.96
CA ALA A 79 -13.55 -15.38 7.58
C ALA A 79 -13.57 -14.16 6.64
N ALA A 80 -12.72 -13.16 6.88
CA ALA A 80 -12.61 -11.98 6.01
C ALA A 80 -12.02 -12.30 4.63
N TYR A 81 -11.05 -13.22 4.56
CA TYR A 81 -10.51 -13.73 3.30
C TYR A 81 -11.56 -14.52 2.52
N ASP A 82 -12.28 -15.42 3.19
CA ASP A 82 -13.36 -16.22 2.57
C ASP A 82 -14.47 -15.31 2.00
N GLU A 83 -14.82 -14.23 2.71
CA GLU A 83 -15.78 -13.23 2.23
C GLU A 83 -15.23 -12.45 1.03
N ALA A 84 -13.96 -12.05 1.05
CA ALA A 84 -13.32 -11.38 -0.08
C ALA A 84 -13.33 -12.26 -1.34
N MET A 85 -12.95 -13.54 -1.20
CA MET A 85 -12.97 -14.52 -2.28
C MET A 85 -14.38 -14.73 -2.86
N LYS A 86 -15.42 -14.67 -2.03
CA LYS A 86 -16.82 -14.77 -2.49
C LYS A 86 -17.30 -13.52 -3.23
N ARG A 87 -16.88 -12.33 -2.79
CA ARG A 87 -17.35 -11.06 -3.36
C ARG A 87 -16.60 -10.70 -4.64
N ASP A 88 -15.29 -10.79 -4.61
CA ASP A 88 -14.43 -10.40 -5.71
C ASP A 88 -13.09 -11.18 -5.65
N PRO A 89 -13.02 -12.38 -6.24
CA PRO A 89 -11.79 -13.16 -6.26
C PRO A 89 -10.68 -12.48 -7.08
N HIS A 90 -11.02 -11.63 -8.05
CA HIS A 90 -10.03 -10.88 -8.82
C HIS A 90 -9.35 -9.80 -7.97
N LEU A 91 -10.11 -9.13 -7.10
CA LEU A 91 -9.54 -8.22 -6.11
C LEU A 91 -8.57 -8.94 -5.16
N VAL A 92 -8.90 -10.17 -4.75
CA VAL A 92 -8.00 -10.99 -3.91
C VAL A 92 -6.70 -11.32 -4.60
N GLU A 93 -6.76 -11.71 -5.88
CA GLU A 93 -5.59 -11.97 -6.71
C GLU A 93 -4.72 -10.71 -6.89
N LEU A 94 -5.35 -9.57 -7.14
CA LEU A 94 -4.66 -8.29 -7.35
C LEU A 94 -3.94 -7.81 -6.09
N GLU A 95 -4.60 -7.87 -4.94
CA GLU A 95 -4.11 -7.24 -3.72
C GLU A 95 -3.33 -8.18 -2.80
N THR A 96 -3.61 -9.48 -2.86
CA THR A 96 -2.91 -10.51 -2.10
C THR A 96 -2.40 -11.62 -3.00
N PRO A 97 -1.51 -11.32 -3.98
CA PRO A 97 -0.95 -12.33 -4.85
C PRO A 97 -0.15 -13.34 -4.01
N LYS A 98 -0.53 -14.61 -4.09
CA LYS A 98 -0.06 -15.69 -3.22
C LYS A 98 1.46 -15.87 -3.30
N GLU A 99 2.02 -15.76 -4.50
CA GLU A 99 3.45 -15.87 -4.79
C GLU A 99 4.26 -14.84 -4.01
N ARG A 100 3.72 -13.63 -3.86
CA ARG A 100 4.40 -12.55 -3.14
C ARG A 100 4.46 -12.83 -1.65
N PHE A 101 3.36 -13.25 -1.05
CA PHE A 101 3.33 -13.61 0.37
C PHE A 101 4.24 -14.81 0.66
N LEU A 102 4.28 -15.80 -0.23
CA LEU A 102 5.24 -16.90 -0.13
C LEU A 102 6.68 -16.38 -0.13
N ARG A 103 7.05 -15.50 -1.05
CA ARG A 103 8.42 -14.96 -1.12
C ARG A 103 8.80 -14.16 0.11
N ILE A 104 7.95 -13.23 0.55
CA ILE A 104 8.18 -12.40 1.75
C ILE A 104 8.43 -13.28 2.99
N LEU A 105 7.74 -14.43 3.06
CA LEU A 105 7.77 -15.33 4.20
C LEU A 105 8.62 -16.57 3.96
N ASN A 106 9.61 -16.47 3.05
CA ASN A 106 10.58 -17.52 2.75
C ASN A 106 9.94 -18.90 2.47
N PHE A 107 8.86 -18.90 1.69
CA PHE A 107 8.09 -20.08 1.29
C PHE A 107 7.45 -20.85 2.45
N ASN A 108 7.27 -20.21 3.61
CA ASN A 108 6.47 -20.76 4.70
C ASN A 108 4.98 -20.58 4.39
N HIS A 109 4.35 -21.64 3.89
CA HIS A 109 2.94 -21.64 3.48
C HIS A 109 1.97 -21.35 4.63
N TRP A 110 2.25 -21.80 5.86
CA TRP A 110 1.41 -21.49 7.02
C TRP A 110 1.49 -20.01 7.39
N ALA A 111 2.70 -19.47 7.49
CA ALA A 111 2.89 -18.04 7.76
C ALA A 111 2.26 -17.18 6.66
N ALA A 112 2.37 -17.60 5.39
CA ALA A 112 1.76 -16.90 4.26
C ALA A 112 0.23 -16.95 4.31
N ALA A 113 -0.36 -18.09 4.66
CA ALA A 113 -1.80 -18.21 4.86
C ALA A 113 -2.30 -17.27 5.97
N GLU A 114 -1.62 -17.28 7.13
CA GLU A 114 -1.94 -16.40 8.26
C GLU A 114 -1.81 -14.91 7.90
N ALA A 115 -0.77 -14.54 7.14
CA ALA A 115 -0.55 -13.17 6.70
C ALA A 115 -1.63 -12.68 5.72
N ILE A 116 -2.06 -13.53 4.77
CA ILE A 116 -3.17 -13.22 3.86
C ILE A 116 -4.48 -13.07 4.66
N ALA A 117 -4.80 -14.00 5.54
CA ALA A 117 -5.99 -13.93 6.38
C ALA A 117 -5.99 -12.67 7.28
N SER A 118 -4.82 -12.35 7.86
CA SER A 118 -4.63 -11.16 8.69
C SER A 118 -4.77 -9.86 7.88
N TYR A 119 -4.25 -9.82 6.65
CA TYR A 119 -4.42 -8.67 5.76
C TYR A 119 -5.91 -8.36 5.54
N TRP A 120 -6.69 -9.37 5.14
CA TRP A 120 -8.12 -9.20 4.89
C TRP A 120 -8.91 -8.85 6.15
N THR A 121 -8.54 -9.44 7.29
CA THR A 121 -9.13 -9.10 8.60
C THR A 121 -8.89 -7.63 8.94
N LYS A 122 -7.64 -7.16 8.85
CA LYS A 122 -7.29 -5.75 9.09
C LYS A 122 -7.95 -4.81 8.10
N ARG A 123 -8.10 -5.24 6.84
CA ARG A 123 -8.80 -4.48 5.82
C ARG A 123 -10.27 -4.29 6.18
N VAL A 124 -10.97 -5.33 6.64
CA VAL A 124 -12.35 -5.23 7.11
C VAL A 124 -12.46 -4.32 8.34
N GLU A 125 -11.56 -4.45 9.32
CA GLU A 125 -11.53 -3.58 10.50
C GLU A 125 -11.35 -2.10 10.13
N LEU A 126 -10.52 -1.79 9.13
CA LEU A 126 -10.18 -0.42 8.76
C LEU A 126 -11.19 0.23 7.82
N PHE A 127 -11.75 -0.54 6.88
CA PHE A 127 -12.56 0.01 5.78
C PHE A 127 -14.03 -0.38 5.87
N GLU A 128 -14.41 -1.18 6.86
CA GLU A 128 -15.80 -1.54 7.16
C GLU A 128 -16.54 -2.03 5.91
N ASP A 129 -17.65 -1.37 5.54
CA ASP A 129 -18.48 -1.69 4.38
C ASP A 129 -17.75 -1.50 3.03
N ARG A 130 -16.66 -0.74 3.01
CA ARG A 130 -15.83 -0.46 1.82
C ARG A 130 -14.64 -1.40 1.67
N ALA A 131 -14.42 -2.33 2.60
CA ALA A 131 -13.25 -3.20 2.62
C ALA A 131 -13.08 -4.06 1.36
N PHE A 132 -14.17 -4.39 0.67
CA PHE A 132 -14.13 -5.24 -0.54
C PHE A 132 -14.16 -4.43 -1.84
N ARG A 133 -13.73 -3.17 -1.78
CA ARG A 133 -13.51 -2.32 -2.96
C ARG A 133 -12.01 -2.22 -3.26
N PRO A 134 -11.60 -1.91 -4.49
CA PRO A 134 -10.21 -1.62 -4.82
C PRO A 134 -9.58 -0.57 -3.90
N LEU A 135 -8.34 -0.75 -3.48
CA LEU A 135 -7.63 0.22 -2.64
C LEU A 135 -7.06 1.38 -3.48
N THR A 136 -7.93 2.27 -3.95
CA THR A 136 -7.57 3.42 -4.80
C THR A 136 -7.58 4.74 -4.03
N ILE A 137 -6.66 5.66 -4.36
CA ILE A 137 -6.57 6.99 -3.73
C ILE A 137 -7.57 8.01 -4.30
N ASP A 138 -8.39 7.62 -5.27
CA ASP A 138 -9.39 8.49 -5.91
C ASP A 138 -10.63 8.78 -5.03
N GLY A 139 -10.77 8.07 -3.89
CA GLY A 139 -11.89 8.22 -2.96
C GLY A 139 -13.15 7.43 -3.33
N TYR A 140 -13.13 6.68 -4.43
CA TYR A 140 -14.25 5.85 -4.90
C TYR A 140 -14.12 4.37 -4.46
N GLY A 141 -12.90 3.93 -4.19
CA GLY A 141 -12.57 2.59 -3.72
C GLY A 141 -12.77 2.36 -2.21
N ALA A 142 -11.87 1.61 -1.58
CA ALA A 142 -11.88 1.36 -0.14
C ALA A 142 -11.57 2.64 0.67
N LEU A 143 -10.69 3.52 0.15
CA LEU A 143 -10.47 4.85 0.73
C LEU A 143 -11.66 5.75 0.43
N SER A 144 -12.17 6.43 1.46
CA SER A 144 -13.21 7.44 1.28
C SER A 144 -12.64 8.73 0.70
N ARG A 145 -13.49 9.64 0.21
CA ARG A 145 -13.05 10.96 -0.27
C ARG A 145 -12.29 11.74 0.80
N SER A 146 -12.72 11.66 2.06
CA SER A 146 -11.98 12.27 3.17
C SER A 146 -10.64 11.59 3.42
N THR A 147 -10.57 10.26 3.32
CA THR A 147 -9.33 9.50 3.50
C THR A 147 -8.34 9.78 2.38
N ALA A 148 -8.83 9.78 1.13
CA ALA A 148 -8.09 10.14 -0.07
C ALA A 148 -7.52 11.57 0.03
N HIS A 149 -8.36 12.53 0.40
CA HIS A 149 -7.91 13.90 0.64
C HIS A 149 -6.81 13.96 1.71
N SER A 150 -6.96 13.19 2.80
CA SER A 150 -5.95 13.10 3.86
C SER A 150 -4.61 12.55 3.35
N ALA A 151 -4.63 11.56 2.45
CA ALA A 151 -3.44 11.04 1.80
C ALA A 151 -2.77 12.11 0.92
N GLN A 152 -3.57 12.95 0.26
CA GLN A 152 -3.10 14.00 -0.65
C GLN A 152 -2.60 15.27 0.06
N CYS A 153 -2.94 15.50 1.34
CA CYS A 153 -2.44 16.64 2.12
C CYS A 153 -0.91 16.64 2.35
N GLY A 154 -0.18 15.67 1.80
CA GLY A 154 1.28 15.64 1.80
C GLY A 154 1.90 15.24 3.13
N GLY A 155 1.11 14.65 4.04
CA GLY A 155 1.59 14.04 5.28
C GLY A 155 2.35 12.72 5.06
N PHE A 156 2.18 12.09 3.90
CA PHE A 156 2.92 10.91 3.47
C PHE A 156 3.57 11.19 2.12
N ARG A 157 4.86 10.93 1.97
CA ARG A 157 5.60 11.12 0.71
C ARG A 157 6.69 10.08 0.54
N PHE A 158 6.88 9.62 -0.69
CA PHE A 158 8.08 8.87 -1.06
C PHE A 158 9.26 9.83 -1.24
N MET A 159 10.42 9.48 -0.69
CA MET A 159 11.65 10.27 -0.80
C MET A 159 12.72 9.58 -1.66
N GLY A 160 12.31 8.68 -2.56
CA GLY A 160 13.21 7.79 -3.29
C GLY A 160 13.68 6.63 -2.40
N SER A 161 14.92 6.20 -2.62
CA SER A 161 15.50 5.00 -1.99
C SER A 161 16.69 5.34 -1.10
N ASP A 162 16.90 4.55 -0.04
CA ASP A 162 18.07 4.67 0.83
C ASP A 162 19.34 4.12 0.15
N LYS A 163 20.47 4.12 0.88
CA LYS A 163 21.76 3.61 0.35
C LYS A 163 21.74 2.13 -0.03
N SER A 164 20.74 1.38 0.41
CA SER A 164 20.54 -0.04 0.12
C SER A 164 19.43 -0.27 -0.91
N GLY A 165 18.90 0.79 -1.53
CA GLY A 165 17.83 0.71 -2.52
C GLY A 165 16.43 0.56 -1.92
N ARG A 166 16.27 0.61 -0.59
CA ARG A 166 14.96 0.45 0.06
C ARG A 166 14.16 1.75 -0.07
N PRO A 167 12.88 1.69 -0.45
CA PRO A 167 12.09 2.91 -0.57
C PRO A 167 11.93 3.57 0.81
N VAL A 168 11.96 4.91 0.80
CA VAL A 168 11.83 5.73 2.00
C VAL A 168 10.46 6.40 2.01
N LEU A 169 9.62 6.01 2.96
CA LEU A 169 8.36 6.68 3.27
C LEU A 169 8.58 7.74 4.34
N PHE A 170 8.40 9.00 3.98
CA PHE A 170 8.44 10.12 4.91
C PHE A 170 7.04 10.50 5.38
N VAL A 171 6.90 10.62 6.70
CA VAL A 171 5.66 10.97 7.37
C VAL A 171 5.84 12.31 8.07
N ASP A 172 5.27 13.37 7.50
CA ASP A 172 5.27 14.69 8.11
C ASP A 172 4.03 14.86 9.00
N ARG A 173 4.22 14.65 10.31
CA ARG A 173 3.16 14.79 11.31
C ARG A 173 2.59 16.20 11.40
N SER A 174 3.35 17.22 11.01
CA SER A 174 2.91 18.62 11.03
C SER A 174 1.83 18.91 9.98
N LYS A 175 1.75 18.09 8.92
CA LYS A 175 0.80 18.27 7.81
C LYS A 175 -0.56 17.63 8.07
N PHE A 176 -0.73 16.92 9.17
CA PHE A 176 -2.03 16.36 9.56
C PHE A 176 -2.98 17.39 10.21
N CYS A 177 -2.68 18.69 10.14
CA CYS A 177 -3.41 19.74 10.86
C CYS A 177 -4.67 20.27 10.15
N CYS A 178 -4.97 19.85 8.93
CA CYS A 178 -6.03 20.42 8.09
C CYS A 178 -7.40 19.74 8.28
N GLY A 179 -7.95 19.64 9.50
CA GLY A 179 -9.32 19.12 9.74
C GLY A 179 -9.56 17.61 9.42
N CYS A 180 -8.64 16.99 8.68
CA CYS A 180 -8.57 15.58 8.33
C CYS A 180 -7.90 14.72 9.42
N ASN A 181 -7.94 15.19 10.67
CA ASN A 181 -7.04 14.72 11.71
C ASN A 181 -7.57 13.55 12.56
N HIS A 182 -8.57 12.83 12.05
CA HIS A 182 -9.11 11.69 12.79
C HIS A 182 -8.06 10.56 12.82
N PRO A 183 -7.66 10.05 14.00
CA PRO A 183 -6.62 9.02 14.10
C PRO A 183 -6.88 7.81 13.21
N GLY A 184 -8.14 7.41 13.03
CA GLY A 184 -8.52 6.31 12.15
C GLY A 184 -8.20 6.57 10.67
N GLU A 185 -8.33 7.79 10.18
CA GLU A 185 -8.04 8.12 8.78
C GLU A 185 -6.54 8.00 8.48
N ARG A 186 -5.69 8.40 9.43
CA ARG A 186 -4.23 8.24 9.29
C ARG A 186 -3.81 6.77 9.19
N VAL A 187 -4.46 5.88 9.95
CA VAL A 187 -4.16 4.44 9.89
C VAL A 187 -4.60 3.85 8.55
N LYS A 188 -5.76 4.26 8.02
CA LYS A 188 -6.21 3.84 6.67
C LYS A 188 -5.25 4.31 5.57
N VAL A 189 -4.78 5.55 5.65
CA VAL A 189 -3.78 6.09 4.71
C VAL A 189 -2.46 5.33 4.84
N MET A 190 -1.99 5.05 6.06
CA MET A 190 -0.79 4.25 6.28
C MET A 190 -0.94 2.85 5.67
N PHE A 191 -2.09 2.20 5.88
CA PHE A 191 -2.39 0.90 5.29
C PHE A 191 -2.30 0.94 3.76
N TYR A 192 -2.82 2.00 3.13
CA TYR A 192 -2.69 2.20 1.68
C TYR A 192 -1.23 2.29 1.21
N PHE A 193 -0.42 3.13 1.85
CA PHE A 193 0.99 3.25 1.47
C PHE A 193 1.76 1.95 1.70
N GLN A 194 1.51 1.24 2.81
CA GLN A 194 2.12 -0.07 3.06
C GLN A 194 1.70 -1.10 2.00
N HIS A 195 0.44 -1.11 1.60
CA HIS A 195 -0.06 -1.96 0.54
C HIS A 195 0.67 -1.68 -0.79
N LEU A 196 0.78 -0.42 -1.20
CA LEU A 196 1.53 -0.03 -2.41
C LEU A 196 2.99 -0.49 -2.35
N MET A 197 3.65 -0.29 -1.21
CA MET A 197 5.06 -0.67 -1.02
C MET A 197 5.28 -2.16 -1.20
N LEU A 198 4.36 -2.98 -0.69
CA LEU A 198 4.38 -4.43 -0.88
C LEU A 198 4.10 -4.79 -2.34
N LEU A 199 3.20 -4.07 -3.01
CA LEU A 199 2.79 -4.40 -4.38
C LEU A 199 3.80 -4.00 -5.46
N GLU A 200 4.51 -2.90 -5.30
CA GLU A 200 5.28 -2.30 -6.39
C GLU A 200 6.77 -2.60 -6.35
N SER A 201 7.34 -2.81 -5.15
CA SER A 201 8.79 -2.93 -4.99
C SER A 201 9.21 -4.32 -4.56
N GLN A 202 9.98 -4.98 -5.43
CA GLN A 202 10.65 -6.23 -5.10
C GLN A 202 11.67 -6.06 -3.98
N VAL A 203 12.38 -4.93 -3.98
CA VAL A 203 13.32 -4.56 -2.91
C VAL A 203 12.59 -4.47 -1.57
N THR A 204 11.37 -3.93 -1.54
CA THR A 204 10.56 -3.91 -0.31
C THR A 204 10.23 -5.31 0.20
N ASN A 205 9.93 -6.24 -0.71
CA ASN A 205 9.56 -7.60 -0.32
C ASN A 205 10.72 -8.38 0.31
N GLU A 206 11.97 -8.05 -0.03
CA GLU A 206 13.17 -8.74 0.45
C GLU A 206 13.90 -8.00 1.58
N HIS A 207 13.93 -6.67 1.49
CA HIS A 207 14.73 -5.82 2.38
C HIS A 207 13.89 -4.85 3.22
N GLY A 208 12.58 -4.86 3.02
CA GLY A 208 11.66 -3.93 3.67
C GLY A 208 11.79 -2.50 3.13
N TYR A 209 11.22 -1.56 3.87
CA TYR A 209 11.25 -0.13 3.55
C TYR A 209 11.69 0.67 4.77
N VAL A 210 12.13 1.91 4.56
CA VAL A 210 12.50 2.82 5.63
C VAL A 210 11.36 3.80 5.86
N MET A 211 10.90 3.92 7.11
CA MET A 211 9.93 4.95 7.50
C MET A 211 10.64 6.05 8.30
N MET A 212 10.57 7.28 7.80
CA MET A 212 11.05 8.47 8.51
C MET A 212 9.85 9.29 8.98
N MET A 213 9.86 9.74 10.23
CA MET A 213 8.74 10.50 10.80
C MET A 213 9.24 11.79 11.43
N THR A 214 8.56 12.91 11.18
CA THR A 214 8.83 14.14 11.93
C THR A 214 8.39 13.96 13.37
N LYS A 215 9.18 14.48 14.33
CA LYS A 215 8.72 14.57 15.72
C LYS A 215 7.51 15.50 15.74
N GLY A 216 6.41 15.05 16.36
CA GLY A 216 5.28 15.95 16.60
C GLY A 216 5.75 17.10 17.49
N ASN A 217 5.29 18.32 17.24
CA ASN A 217 5.48 19.39 18.19
C ASN A 217 4.73 18.99 19.48
N GLU A 218 5.48 18.56 20.49
CA GLU A 218 4.99 18.41 21.86
C GLU A 218 4.77 19.82 22.41
N GLN A 219 3.71 20.49 21.96
CA GLN A 219 3.19 21.65 22.67
C GLN A 219 2.38 21.09 23.85
N GLY A 220 3.06 21.00 24.99
CA GLY A 220 2.45 20.81 26.31
C GLY A 220 1.74 22.07 26.79
#